data_AF-A0A7J7LBR5-F1
#
_entry.id   AF-A0A7J7LBR5-F1
#
_cell.length_a   1.000
_cell.length_b   1.000
_cell.length_c   1.000
_cell.angle_alpha   90.00
_cell.angle_beta   90.00
_cell.angle_gamma   90.00
#
_symmetry.space_group_name_H-M   'P 1'
#
loop_
_entity.id
_entity.type
_entity.pdbx_description
1 polymer ?
#
loop_
_entity_poly.entity_id
_entity_poly.type
_entity_poly.pdbx_seq_one_letter_code
_entity_poly.pdbx_strand_id
1 'polypeptide(L)'
;MRSRGYDHMTDHFYSLKPSSLSSHTPSDLTLRPTLRPAEEMAKNIGSKLNVATMACKAGNTMCTSLHESTNIYSLRAMDCDICCSEDGFCCDCCCILCAKTISLAHGGYSFIKCEAKVNESYICGHMAHINCAFRSYMAGTVGGSISLDMQYFCRRCDHRTDLTSHVTKLIKTCKTLDSRDDIETILKVGYCILHGSQQEFAKRLMNSVKLALKKVHSTRFSFFLLLDRPFGYATKSNI
;
A
#
# COMPACT_ATOMS: atom_id res chain seq x y z
N MET A 1 -8.00 -41.70 -18.13
CA MET A 1 -7.19 -40.60 -17.55
C MET A 1 -8.12 -39.42 -17.31
N ARG A 2 -8.36 -39.07 -16.05
CA ARG A 2 -9.46 -38.19 -15.64
C ARG A 2 -9.05 -36.72 -15.71
N SER A 3 -9.73 -36.00 -16.59
CA SER A 3 -9.87 -34.54 -16.57
C SER A 3 -10.52 -34.09 -15.26
N ARG A 4 -9.92 -33.09 -14.59
CA ARG A 4 -10.55 -32.24 -13.56
C ARG A 4 -10.19 -30.83 -14.00
N GLY A 5 -11.11 -30.00 -14.48
CA GLY A 5 -12.30 -29.55 -13.77
C GLY A 5 -12.00 -28.13 -13.29
N TYR A 6 -12.04 -27.18 -14.22
CA TYR A 6 -12.00 -25.75 -13.92
C TYR A 6 -13.40 -25.35 -13.47
N ASP A 7 -13.61 -25.20 -12.16
CA ASP A 7 -14.85 -24.66 -11.63
C ASP A 7 -14.58 -23.52 -10.64
N HIS A 8 -15.18 -22.38 -10.98
CA HIS A 8 -15.66 -21.26 -10.17
C HIS A 8 -14.97 -20.93 -8.83
N MET A 9 -14.21 -19.85 -8.81
CA MET A 9 -14.03 -19.04 -7.59
C MET A 9 -13.90 -17.54 -7.89
N THR A 10 -14.74 -17.01 -8.79
CA THR A 10 -14.71 -15.60 -9.22
C THR A 10 -15.65 -14.66 -8.49
N ASP A 11 -16.59 -15.10 -7.65
CA ASP A 11 -17.75 -14.22 -7.35
C ASP A 11 -17.85 -13.59 -5.95
N HIS A 12 -16.84 -13.72 -5.06
CA HIS A 12 -16.95 -13.16 -3.70
C HIS A 12 -16.15 -11.88 -3.40
N PHE A 13 -15.42 -11.30 -4.37
CA PHE A 13 -14.52 -10.15 -4.12
C PHE A 13 -14.93 -8.82 -4.80
N TYR A 14 -16.08 -8.74 -5.48
CA TYR A 14 -16.43 -7.59 -6.32
C TYR A 14 -17.03 -6.35 -5.62
N SER A 15 -17.07 -6.25 -4.30
CA SER A 15 -17.83 -5.16 -3.63
C SER A 15 -17.04 -4.31 -2.63
N LEU A 16 -15.78 -3.95 -2.92
CA LEU A 16 -15.13 -2.82 -2.24
C LEU A 16 -15.20 -1.58 -3.13
N LYS A 17 -16.27 -0.79 -2.95
CA LYS A 17 -16.38 0.56 -3.54
C LYS A 17 -15.46 1.52 -2.75
N PRO A 18 -14.69 2.41 -3.42
CA PRO A 18 -14.04 3.53 -2.75
C PRO A 18 -15.11 4.54 -2.26
N SER A 19 -14.93 5.04 -1.04
CA SER A 19 -15.69 6.16 -0.50
C SER A 19 -15.39 7.44 -1.27
N SER A 20 -16.44 8.10 -1.78
CA SER A 20 -16.38 9.38 -2.48
C SER A 20 -16.19 10.54 -1.49
N LEU A 21 -15.18 11.37 -1.72
CA LEU A 21 -14.95 12.64 -1.02
C LEU A 21 -15.82 13.74 -1.67
N SER A 22 -16.64 14.43 -0.88
CA SER A 22 -17.51 15.52 -1.35
C SER A 22 -16.71 16.80 -1.59
N SER A 23 -16.90 17.41 -2.75
CA SER A 23 -16.40 18.73 -3.10
C SER A 23 -17.37 19.81 -2.61
N HIS A 24 -16.93 20.69 -1.72
CA HIS A 24 -17.62 21.94 -1.41
C HIS A 24 -16.94 23.10 -2.14
N THR A 25 -17.67 23.73 -3.05
CA THR A 25 -17.39 25.08 -3.57
C THR A 25 -18.15 26.12 -2.74
N PRO A 26 -17.62 27.34 -2.59
CA PRO A 26 -18.48 28.50 -2.85
C PRO A 26 -17.81 29.64 -3.62
N SER A 27 -18.48 30.02 -4.70
CA SER A 27 -19.04 31.34 -5.02
C SER A 27 -18.18 32.61 -4.92
N ASP A 28 -17.91 33.11 -6.14
CA ASP A 28 -17.77 34.48 -6.63
C ASP A 28 -18.41 35.61 -5.78
N LEU A 29 -17.68 36.73 -5.64
CA LEU A 29 -18.21 38.08 -5.44
C LEU A 29 -17.16 39.12 -5.86
N THR A 30 -17.37 39.65 -7.06
CA THR A 30 -16.72 40.84 -7.64
C THR A 30 -17.08 42.13 -6.89
N LEU A 31 -16.10 43.02 -6.69
CA LEU A 31 -16.28 44.48 -6.65
C LEU A 31 -14.93 45.20 -6.91
N ARG A 32 -14.93 46.11 -7.89
CA ARG A 32 -13.92 47.14 -8.26
C ARG A 32 -14.72 48.43 -8.52
N PRO A 33 -14.13 49.63 -8.76
CA PRO A 33 -12.76 50.12 -8.55
C PRO A 33 -12.69 51.58 -7.99
N THR A 34 -11.51 52.06 -7.59
CA THR A 34 -11.19 53.52 -7.65
C THR A 34 -9.68 53.80 -7.83
N LEU A 35 -9.38 54.74 -8.72
CA LEU A 35 -8.10 55.31 -9.19
C LEU A 35 -7.55 56.37 -8.18
N ARG A 36 -6.24 56.66 -7.97
CA ARG A 36 -5.19 57.30 -8.84
C ARG A 36 -3.87 57.56 -7.99
N PRO A 37 -2.75 58.18 -8.47
CA PRO A 37 -1.37 57.64 -8.35
C PRO A 37 -0.29 58.57 -7.70
N ALA A 38 0.91 58.02 -7.40
CA ALA A 38 2.26 58.63 -7.43
C ALA A 38 3.31 57.58 -6.96
N GLU A 39 4.24 57.11 -7.81
CA GLU A 39 5.70 57.41 -7.81
C GLU A 39 6.35 57.25 -6.41
N GLU A 40 7.30 56.35 -6.14
CA GLU A 40 8.69 56.41 -6.61
C GLU A 40 9.50 55.11 -6.29
N MET A 41 10.46 54.80 -7.17
CA MET A 41 11.73 54.06 -7.03
C MET A 41 11.94 52.95 -5.97
N ALA A 42 12.08 51.71 -6.46
CA ALA A 42 13.17 50.81 -6.07
C ALA A 42 13.46 49.80 -7.20
N LYS A 43 14.57 50.01 -7.93
CA LYS A 43 15.23 48.95 -8.70
C LYS A 43 15.91 48.02 -7.69
N ASN A 44 15.58 46.72 -7.67
CA ASN A 44 16.64 45.72 -7.75
C ASN A 44 16.11 44.28 -7.95
N ILE A 45 16.67 43.64 -8.99
CA ILE A 45 16.85 42.20 -9.19
C ILE A 45 15.58 41.36 -8.97
N GLY A 46 14.82 41.24 -10.06
CA GLY A 46 13.95 40.10 -10.28
C GLY A 46 14.77 38.82 -10.45
N SER A 47 15.30 38.28 -9.37
CA SER A 47 15.55 36.85 -9.27
C SER A 47 14.23 36.23 -8.86
N LYS A 48 13.38 35.98 -9.87
CA LYS A 48 12.32 34.98 -9.77
C LYS A 48 13.04 33.63 -9.64
N LEU A 49 13.57 33.37 -8.45
CA LEU A 49 13.83 32.02 -7.99
C LEU A 49 12.46 31.37 -8.07
N ASN A 50 12.23 30.66 -9.17
CA ASN A 50 11.22 29.63 -9.21
C ASN A 50 11.68 28.64 -8.14
N VAL A 51 11.30 28.91 -6.89
CA VAL A 51 11.16 27.88 -5.88
C VAL A 51 10.07 27.01 -6.49
N ALA A 52 10.49 26.08 -7.35
CA ALA A 52 9.66 25.01 -7.83
C ALA A 52 9.20 24.37 -6.53
N THR A 53 7.97 24.71 -6.12
CA THR A 53 7.33 24.08 -4.99
C THR A 53 7.45 22.61 -5.31
N MET A 54 8.30 21.87 -4.57
CA MET A 54 8.44 20.45 -4.80
C MET A 54 7.03 19.91 -4.63
N ALA A 55 6.43 19.53 -5.75
CA ALA A 55 5.05 19.13 -5.85
C ALA A 55 5.08 17.68 -6.29
N CYS A 56 4.33 16.83 -5.58
CA CYS A 56 4.22 15.45 -5.98
C CYS A 56 3.62 15.42 -7.39
N LYS A 57 4.24 14.67 -8.32
CA LYS A 57 3.75 14.53 -9.69
C LYS A 57 2.29 14.02 -9.75
N ALA A 58 1.87 13.26 -8.74
CA ALA A 58 0.50 12.76 -8.58
C ALA A 58 -0.45 13.73 -7.85
N GLY A 59 0.00 14.95 -7.52
CA GLY A 59 -0.79 15.93 -6.75
C GLY A 59 -1.06 15.54 -5.29
N ASN A 60 -0.38 14.52 -4.76
CA ASN A 60 -0.57 14.08 -3.38
C ASN A 60 0.20 14.99 -2.41
N THR A 61 -0.52 15.81 -1.64
CA THR A 61 0.03 16.75 -0.65
C THR A 61 0.72 16.07 0.54
N MET A 62 0.45 14.79 0.78
CA MET A 62 1.05 13.98 1.85
C MET A 62 2.11 13.02 1.33
N CYS A 63 2.60 13.22 0.09
CA CYS A 63 3.60 12.33 -0.49
C CYS A 63 4.94 12.45 0.24
N THR A 64 5.60 11.32 0.46
CA THR A 64 6.92 11.28 1.12
C THR A 64 8.01 11.99 0.31
N SER A 65 7.84 12.13 -1.01
CA SER A 65 8.73 12.95 -1.84
C SER A 65 8.68 14.45 -1.50
N LEU A 66 7.60 14.90 -0.85
CA LEU A 66 7.42 16.31 -0.45
C LEU A 66 8.04 16.62 0.91
N HIS A 67 8.15 15.62 1.76
CA HIS A 67 8.69 15.76 3.10
C HIS A 67 10.12 15.24 3.07
N GLU A 68 11.07 16.13 2.82
CA GLU A 68 12.49 15.85 2.99
C GLU A 68 12.75 15.64 4.49
N SER A 69 12.46 14.44 5.00
CA SER A 69 12.64 14.13 6.42
C SER A 69 13.16 12.71 6.67
N THR A 70 14.48 12.69 6.91
CA THR A 70 15.11 12.09 8.10
C THR A 70 15.34 10.58 8.13
N ASN A 71 15.80 9.99 7.04
CA ASN A 71 16.64 8.81 7.19
C ASN A 71 17.77 8.80 6.15
N ILE A 72 18.93 9.31 6.56
CA ILE A 72 20.18 9.34 5.78
C ILE A 72 20.64 7.93 5.37
N TYR A 73 20.05 6.88 5.95
CA TYR A 73 20.30 5.47 5.65
C TYR A 73 19.24 4.81 4.76
N SER A 74 18.19 5.54 4.36
CA SER A 74 17.19 5.01 3.42
C SER A 74 17.64 5.22 1.98
N LEU A 75 17.88 4.12 1.25
CA LEU A 75 18.21 4.16 -0.18
C LEU A 75 17.05 4.79 -0.94
N ARG A 76 17.37 5.70 -1.87
CA ARG A 76 16.35 6.37 -2.70
C ARG A 76 15.67 5.34 -3.61
N ALA A 77 14.41 5.60 -3.92
CA ALA A 77 13.74 4.89 -5.00
C ALA A 77 14.39 5.28 -6.33
N MET A 78 14.56 4.30 -7.23
CA MET A 78 15.02 4.57 -8.59
C MET A 78 13.88 5.16 -9.43
N ASP A 79 14.20 6.21 -10.19
CA ASP A 79 13.32 6.70 -11.26
C ASP A 79 13.30 5.67 -12.41
N CYS A 80 12.14 5.06 -12.68
CA CYS A 80 11.95 4.18 -13.84
C CYS A 80 11.53 5.01 -15.07
N ASP A 81 12.17 4.77 -16.20
CA ASP A 81 11.76 5.27 -17.52
C ASP A 81 10.41 4.71 -18.00
N ILE A 82 9.97 3.57 -17.44
CA ILE A 82 8.71 2.92 -17.78
C ILE A 82 7.49 3.63 -17.14
N CYS A 83 7.59 3.96 -15.86
CA CYS A 83 6.45 4.34 -15.03
C CYS A 83 6.59 5.75 -14.43
N CYS A 84 7.80 6.19 -14.07
CA CYS A 84 8.03 7.52 -13.50
C CYS A 84 8.00 8.61 -14.56
N SER A 85 8.17 8.25 -15.83
CA SER A 85 8.03 9.15 -16.98
C SER A 85 6.58 9.59 -17.20
N GLU A 86 5.58 8.77 -16.84
CA GLU A 86 4.16 9.07 -17.04
C GLU A 86 3.67 10.26 -16.20
N ASP A 87 3.03 11.23 -16.85
CA ASP A 87 2.39 12.37 -16.18
C ASP A 87 1.36 11.90 -15.14
N GLY A 88 1.41 12.52 -13.95
CA GLY A 88 0.54 12.12 -12.84
C GLY A 88 1.00 10.89 -12.05
N PHE A 89 2.04 10.15 -12.47
CA PHE A 89 2.56 9.03 -11.69
C PHE A 89 3.70 9.46 -10.76
N CYS A 90 3.67 8.99 -9.50
CA CYS A 90 4.74 9.20 -8.54
C CYS A 90 5.13 7.86 -7.90
N CYS A 91 6.37 7.41 -8.05
CA CYS A 91 6.83 6.13 -7.48
C CYS A 91 6.74 6.09 -5.94
N ASP A 92 6.76 7.25 -5.28
CA ASP A 92 6.67 7.39 -3.83
C ASP A 92 5.24 7.40 -3.28
N CYS A 93 4.21 7.49 -4.13
CA CYS A 93 2.83 7.38 -3.65
C CYS A 93 1.82 6.69 -4.57
N CYS A 94 2.21 6.23 -5.76
CA CYS A 94 1.30 5.57 -6.70
C CYS A 94 1.52 4.06 -6.74
N CYS A 95 0.42 3.33 -6.95
CA CYS A 95 0.47 1.92 -7.26
C CYS A 95 0.91 1.71 -8.70
N ILE A 96 1.97 0.93 -8.92
CA ILE A 96 2.49 0.59 -10.26
C ILE A 96 1.47 -0.15 -11.16
N LEU A 97 0.42 -0.74 -10.58
CA LEU A 97 -0.56 -1.55 -11.31
C LEU A 97 -1.81 -0.78 -11.72
N CYS A 98 -2.14 0.33 -11.05
CA CYS A 98 -3.35 1.10 -11.36
C CYS A 98 -3.14 2.62 -11.39
N ALA A 99 -1.90 3.09 -11.21
CA ALA A 99 -1.49 4.50 -11.15
C ALA A 99 -2.14 5.35 -10.04
N LYS A 100 -3.09 4.81 -9.25
CA LYS A 100 -3.76 5.52 -8.16
C LYS A 100 -2.88 5.60 -6.92
N THR A 101 -3.14 6.61 -6.10
CA THR A 101 -2.40 6.83 -4.86
C THR A 101 -2.64 5.73 -3.84
N ILE A 102 -1.60 5.41 -3.06
CA ILE A 102 -1.65 4.50 -1.92
C ILE A 102 -2.08 5.26 -0.67
N SER A 103 -2.81 4.59 0.22
CA SER A 103 -3.14 5.12 1.53
C SER A 103 -2.11 4.66 2.56
N LEU A 104 -1.55 5.61 3.30
CA LEU A 104 -0.65 5.34 4.44
C LEU A 104 -1.43 5.07 5.75
N ALA A 105 -2.77 5.08 5.70
CA ALA A 105 -3.61 4.85 6.85
C ALA A 105 -3.31 3.50 7.54
N HIS A 106 -3.49 3.48 8.86
CA HIS A 106 -3.30 2.30 9.71
C HIS A 106 -1.94 1.59 9.49
N GLY A 107 -0.88 2.38 9.31
CA GLY A 107 0.49 1.89 9.18
C GLY A 107 0.85 1.30 7.81
N GLY A 108 0.06 1.58 6.77
CA GLY A 108 0.37 1.18 5.39
C GLY A 108 0.12 -0.30 5.10
N TYR A 109 -0.99 -0.84 5.60
CA TYR A 109 -1.31 -2.26 5.48
C TYR A 109 -1.77 -2.66 4.06
N SER A 110 -2.29 -1.70 3.30
CA SER A 110 -3.01 -1.89 2.04
C SER A 110 -2.11 -1.89 0.81
N PHE A 111 -0.79 -1.78 0.98
CA PHE A 111 0.19 -1.78 -0.09
C PHE A 111 1.46 -2.54 0.27
N ILE A 112 2.23 -2.90 -0.75
CA ILE A 112 3.55 -3.52 -0.63
C ILE A 112 4.54 -2.61 -1.36
N LYS A 113 5.70 -2.31 -0.73
CA LYS A 113 6.82 -1.60 -1.36
C LYS A 113 7.92 -2.59 -1.72
N CYS A 114 8.42 -2.53 -2.95
CA CYS A 114 9.55 -3.37 -3.36
C CYS A 114 10.87 -2.77 -2.85
N GLU A 115 11.51 -3.45 -1.91
CA GLU A 115 12.77 -3.03 -1.28
C GLU A 115 14.01 -3.68 -1.92
N ALA A 116 13.83 -4.33 -3.08
CA ALA A 116 14.93 -4.94 -3.82
C ALA A 116 16.00 -3.90 -4.18
N LYS A 117 17.26 -4.17 -3.80
CA LYS A 117 18.40 -3.34 -4.21
C LYS A 117 18.58 -3.46 -5.72
N VAL A 118 18.63 -2.33 -6.41
CA VAL A 118 18.96 -2.29 -7.85
C VAL A 118 20.44 -2.01 -8.05
N ASN A 119 21.04 -1.24 -7.14
CA ASN A 119 22.49 -1.02 -7.04
C ASN A 119 22.85 -0.62 -5.59
N GLU A 120 24.07 -0.13 -5.36
CA GLU A 120 24.57 0.24 -4.04
C GLU A 120 23.80 1.39 -3.37
N SER A 121 23.17 2.27 -4.16
CA SER A 121 22.55 3.51 -3.68
C SER A 121 21.01 3.53 -3.82
N TYR A 122 20.44 2.58 -4.57
CA TYR A 122 19.02 2.61 -4.95
C TYR A 122 18.31 1.27 -4.72
N ILE A 123 17.06 1.38 -4.27
CA ILE A 123 16.08 0.27 -4.29
C ILE A 123 15.07 0.47 -5.41
N CYS A 124 14.35 -0.59 -5.77
CA CYS A 124 13.28 -0.53 -6.76
C CYS A 124 12.20 0.48 -6.35
N GLY A 125 11.80 0.49 -5.08
CA GLY A 125 10.93 1.52 -4.49
C GLY A 125 9.47 1.48 -4.93
N HIS A 126 9.13 0.78 -6.02
CA HIS A 126 7.77 0.72 -6.55
C HIS A 126 6.80 0.07 -5.57
N MET A 127 5.61 0.65 -5.49
CA MET A 127 4.54 0.18 -4.61
C MET A 127 3.39 -0.40 -5.41
N ALA A 128 2.70 -1.37 -4.81
CA ALA A 128 1.45 -1.90 -5.34
C ALA A 128 0.41 -1.95 -4.23
N HIS A 129 -0.84 -1.55 -4.51
CA HIS A 129 -1.95 -1.95 -3.65
C HIS A 129 -1.98 -3.47 -3.61
N ILE A 130 -2.17 -4.02 -2.42
CA ILE A 130 -2.16 -5.46 -2.25
C ILE A 130 -3.28 -6.14 -3.05
N ASN A 131 -4.45 -5.50 -3.12
CA ASN A 131 -5.57 -5.97 -3.93
C ASN A 131 -5.29 -5.90 -5.44
N CYS A 132 -4.56 -4.89 -5.92
CA CYS A 132 -4.14 -4.85 -7.32
C CYS A 132 -3.15 -5.97 -7.64
N ALA A 133 -2.22 -6.25 -6.72
CA ALA A 133 -1.26 -7.34 -6.87
C ALA A 133 -1.97 -8.71 -6.91
N PHE A 134 -2.95 -8.95 -6.04
CA PHE A 134 -3.77 -10.17 -6.10
C PHE A 134 -4.54 -10.32 -7.42
N ARG A 135 -5.24 -9.27 -7.84
CA ARG A 135 -6.03 -9.29 -9.08
C ARG A 135 -5.17 -9.50 -10.33
N SER A 136 -3.88 -9.18 -10.24
CA SER A 136 -2.91 -9.35 -11.32
C SER A 136 -2.08 -10.63 -11.19
N TYR A 137 -2.40 -11.51 -10.24
CA TYR A 137 -1.65 -12.73 -9.93
C TYR A 137 -0.18 -12.49 -9.56
N MET A 138 0.11 -11.31 -9.01
CA MET A 138 1.45 -10.89 -8.60
C MET A 138 1.69 -11.01 -7.10
N ALA A 139 0.69 -11.41 -6.31
CA ALA A 139 0.84 -11.62 -4.87
C ALA A 139 0.09 -12.87 -4.39
N GLY A 140 0.58 -13.45 -3.28
CA GLY A 140 -0.04 -14.60 -2.61
C GLY A 140 0.56 -15.93 -3.02
N THR A 141 -0.28 -16.97 -2.99
CA THR A 141 0.07 -18.30 -3.51
C THR A 141 -0.52 -18.45 -4.91
N VAL A 142 0.34 -18.46 -5.93
CA VAL A 142 -0.05 -18.43 -7.34
C VAL A 142 0.70 -19.56 -8.06
N GLY A 143 -0.03 -20.47 -8.71
CA GLY A 143 0.58 -21.53 -9.52
C GLY A 143 1.07 -21.05 -10.90
N GLY A 144 1.45 -21.98 -11.76
CA GLY A 144 1.87 -21.67 -13.15
C GLY A 144 3.32 -21.20 -13.27
N SER A 145 3.62 -20.40 -14.29
CA SER A 145 4.99 -20.02 -14.67
C SER A 145 5.69 -19.12 -13.64
N ILE A 146 4.95 -18.28 -12.91
CA ILE A 146 5.51 -17.38 -11.89
C ILE A 146 5.72 -18.15 -10.57
N SER A 147 4.85 -19.12 -10.23
CA SER A 147 4.96 -19.96 -9.03
C SER A 147 5.33 -19.20 -7.76
N LEU A 148 4.35 -18.57 -7.10
CA LEU A 148 4.50 -17.86 -5.83
C LEU A 148 3.93 -18.70 -4.69
N ASP A 149 4.59 -18.64 -3.52
CA ASP A 149 4.05 -19.15 -2.25
C ASP A 149 4.21 -18.07 -1.17
N MET A 150 3.11 -17.36 -0.89
CA MET A 150 3.08 -16.23 0.06
C MET A 150 4.07 -15.10 -0.28
N GLN A 151 4.23 -14.81 -1.57
CA GLN A 151 5.19 -13.84 -2.09
C GLN A 151 4.51 -12.76 -2.92
N TYR A 152 5.19 -11.64 -3.12
CA TYR A 152 4.87 -10.62 -4.12
C TYR A 152 5.94 -10.60 -5.21
N PHE A 153 5.54 -10.65 -6.47
CA PHE A 153 6.38 -10.50 -7.63
C PHE A 153 6.31 -9.05 -8.13
N CYS A 154 7.43 -8.32 -8.10
CA CYS A 154 7.46 -6.91 -8.47
C CYS A 154 7.37 -6.72 -9.99
N ARG A 155 6.40 -5.93 -10.46
CA ARG A 155 6.17 -5.68 -11.90
C ARG A 155 7.35 -5.05 -12.63
N ARG A 156 8.21 -4.33 -11.90
CA ARG A 156 9.32 -3.55 -12.45
C ARG A 156 10.64 -4.31 -12.54
N CYS A 157 10.99 -5.03 -11.48
CA CYS A 157 12.33 -5.65 -11.35
C CYS A 157 12.27 -7.16 -11.16
N ASP A 158 11.09 -7.77 -11.26
CA ASP A 158 10.85 -9.20 -11.15
C ASP A 158 11.32 -9.82 -9.81
N HIS A 159 11.64 -8.98 -8.83
CA HIS A 159 12.02 -9.42 -7.51
C HIS A 159 10.84 -10.01 -6.76
N ARG A 160 11.10 -11.10 -6.03
CA ARG A 160 10.12 -11.77 -5.17
C ARG A 160 10.30 -11.34 -3.73
N THR A 161 9.29 -10.68 -3.18
CA THR A 161 9.26 -10.25 -1.78
C THR A 161 8.44 -11.24 -0.97
N ASP A 162 9.02 -11.81 0.08
CA ASP A 162 8.29 -12.62 1.06
C ASP A 162 7.28 -11.75 1.85
N LEU A 163 6.05 -12.24 2.01
CA LEU A 163 4.98 -11.49 2.68
C LEU A 163 4.79 -11.84 4.16
N THR A 164 5.65 -12.66 4.77
CA THR A 164 5.53 -13.07 6.19
C THR A 164 5.52 -11.86 7.13
N SER A 165 6.44 -10.92 6.90
CA SER A 165 6.52 -9.68 7.69
C SER A 165 5.28 -8.81 7.50
N HIS A 166 4.78 -8.74 6.27
CA HIS A 166 3.57 -7.98 5.91
C HIS A 166 2.34 -8.54 6.63
N VAL A 167 2.14 -9.86 6.60
CA VAL A 167 1.04 -10.51 7.32
C VAL A 167 1.19 -10.31 8.83
N THR A 168 2.40 -10.45 9.37
CA THR A 168 2.63 -10.22 10.81
C THR A 168 2.26 -8.79 11.21
N LYS A 169 2.61 -7.80 10.37
CA LYS A 169 2.24 -6.40 10.58
C LYS A 169 0.73 -6.19 10.49
N LEU A 170 0.07 -6.77 9.48
CA LEU A 170 -1.40 -6.75 9.33
C LEU A 170 -2.10 -7.22 10.61
N ILE A 171 -1.68 -8.37 11.15
CA ILE A 171 -2.28 -8.96 12.36
C ILE A 171 -2.00 -8.12 13.60
N LYS A 172 -0.83 -7.48 13.70
CA LYS A 172 -0.53 -6.53 14.78
C LYS A 172 -1.38 -5.27 14.67
N THR A 173 -1.56 -4.71 13.48
CA THR A 173 -2.43 -3.56 13.25
C THR A 173 -3.87 -3.87 13.66
N CYS A 174 -4.38 -5.08 13.39
CA CYS A 174 -5.69 -5.49 13.89
C CYS A 174 -5.84 -5.33 15.40
N LYS A 175 -4.78 -5.46 16.21
CA LYS A 175 -4.82 -5.32 17.68
C LYS A 175 -4.97 -3.87 18.17
N THR A 176 -4.71 -2.90 17.31
CA THR A 176 -4.73 -1.48 17.69
C THR A 176 -5.91 -0.73 17.08
N LEU A 177 -6.80 -1.43 16.39
CA LEU A 177 -7.96 -0.84 15.74
C LEU A 177 -9.23 -1.16 16.51
N ASP A 178 -10.11 -0.16 16.61
CA ASP A 178 -11.44 -0.30 17.19
C ASP A 178 -12.54 -0.44 16.11
N SER A 179 -12.21 -0.09 14.86
CA SER A 179 -13.12 -0.17 13.73
C SER A 179 -13.28 -1.61 13.23
N ARG A 180 -14.48 -2.16 13.40
CA ARG A 180 -14.83 -3.50 12.95
C ARG A 180 -14.60 -3.69 11.44
N ASP A 181 -14.97 -2.69 10.63
CA ASP A 181 -14.87 -2.77 9.16
C ASP A 181 -13.41 -2.75 8.69
N ASP A 182 -12.55 -1.97 9.36
CA ASP A 182 -11.11 -1.94 9.07
C ASP A 182 -10.45 -3.26 9.49
N ILE A 183 -10.80 -3.80 10.65
CA ILE A 183 -10.34 -5.13 11.10
C ILE A 183 -10.75 -6.20 10.09
N GLU A 184 -12.02 -6.20 9.65
CA GLU A 184 -12.52 -7.14 8.65
C GLU A 184 -11.71 -7.06 7.36
N THR A 185 -11.48 -5.83 6.87
CA THR A 185 -10.73 -5.57 5.64
C THR A 185 -9.29 -6.07 5.75
N ILE A 186 -8.60 -5.78 6.86
CA ILE A 186 -7.23 -6.24 7.12
C ILE A 186 -7.16 -7.76 7.19
N LEU A 187 -8.10 -8.40 7.90
CA LEU A 187 -8.13 -9.85 8.03
C LEU A 187 -8.41 -10.54 6.69
N LYS A 188 -9.27 -9.96 5.83
CA LYS A 188 -9.49 -10.46 4.46
C LYS A 188 -8.23 -10.39 3.61
N VAL A 189 -7.45 -9.31 3.72
CA VAL A 189 -6.14 -9.21 3.06
C VAL A 189 -5.19 -10.30 3.58
N GLY A 190 -5.07 -10.45 4.90
CA GLY A 190 -4.23 -11.49 5.51
C GLY A 190 -4.66 -12.90 5.06
N TYR A 191 -5.96 -13.17 4.99
CA TYR A 191 -6.50 -14.41 4.47
C TYR A 191 -6.04 -14.67 3.03
N CYS A 192 -6.13 -13.68 2.14
CA CYS A 192 -5.72 -13.82 0.74
C CYS A 192 -4.22 -14.13 0.60
N ILE A 193 -3.37 -13.52 1.44
CA ILE A 193 -1.92 -13.79 1.43
C ILE A 193 -1.63 -15.24 1.82
N LEU A 194 -2.29 -15.72 2.88
CA LEU A 194 -2.05 -17.03 3.49
C LEU A 194 -2.69 -18.19 2.72
N HIS A 195 -3.72 -17.91 1.92
CA HIS A 195 -4.53 -18.93 1.27
C HIS A 195 -3.71 -19.74 0.25
N GLY A 196 -3.87 -21.07 0.28
CA GLY A 196 -3.21 -22.01 -0.62
C GLY A 196 -1.74 -22.29 -0.30
N SER A 197 -1.12 -21.54 0.61
CA SER A 197 0.30 -21.65 0.92
C SER A 197 0.67 -23.02 1.50
N GLN A 198 1.83 -23.53 1.10
CA GLN A 198 2.37 -24.78 1.64
C GLN A 198 3.20 -24.57 2.90
N GLN A 199 3.54 -23.32 3.22
CA GLN A 199 4.32 -22.98 4.39
C GLN A 199 3.57 -23.30 5.70
N GLU A 200 4.26 -23.91 6.66
CA GLU A 200 3.69 -24.24 7.97
C GLU A 200 3.28 -22.98 8.77
N PHE A 201 4.05 -21.89 8.63
CA PHE A 201 3.67 -20.59 9.18
C PHE A 201 2.28 -20.16 8.69
N ALA A 202 2.04 -20.27 7.39
CA ALA A 202 0.79 -19.84 6.77
C ALA A 202 -0.39 -20.68 7.24
N LYS A 203 -0.24 -22.01 7.26
CA LYS A 203 -1.26 -22.95 7.75
C LYS A 203 -1.65 -22.68 9.20
N ARG A 204 -0.65 -22.45 10.08
CA ARG A 204 -0.89 -22.11 11.50
C ARG A 204 -1.65 -20.81 11.64
N LEU A 205 -1.22 -19.77 10.93
CA LEU A 205 -1.80 -18.43 11.05
C LEU A 205 -3.20 -18.33 10.41
N MET A 206 -3.43 -19.08 9.33
CA MET A 206 -4.72 -19.13 8.63
C MET A 206 -5.87 -19.51 9.57
N ASN A 207 -5.65 -20.46 10.48
CA ASN A 207 -6.67 -20.86 11.46
C ASN A 207 -7.06 -19.70 12.39
N SER A 208 -6.08 -18.92 12.84
CA SER A 208 -6.32 -17.73 13.66
C SER A 208 -7.08 -16.65 12.88
N VAL A 209 -6.71 -16.40 11.63
CA VAL A 209 -7.41 -15.42 10.76
C VAL A 209 -8.85 -15.82 10.50
N LYS A 210 -9.10 -17.10 10.16
CA LYS A 210 -10.46 -17.63 9.97
C LYS A 210 -11.32 -17.47 11.23
N LEU A 211 -10.76 -17.78 12.39
CA LEU A 211 -11.46 -17.60 13.67
C LEU A 211 -11.76 -16.12 13.93
N ALA A 212 -10.81 -15.24 13.65
CA ALA A 212 -10.98 -13.80 13.83
C ALA A 212 -12.08 -13.24 12.94
N LEU A 213 -12.11 -13.60 11.66
CA LEU A 213 -13.18 -13.22 10.73
C LEU A 213 -14.55 -13.69 11.23
N LYS A 214 -14.67 -14.95 11.65
CA LYS A 214 -15.94 -15.47 12.22
C LYS A 214 -16.42 -14.65 13.42
N LYS A 215 -15.50 -14.21 14.29
CA LYS A 215 -15.85 -13.35 15.43
C LYS A 215 -16.29 -11.96 14.98
N VAL A 216 -15.59 -11.36 14.02
CA VAL A 216 -15.98 -10.05 13.43
C VAL A 216 -17.40 -10.09 12.86
N HIS A 217 -17.80 -11.20 12.24
CA HIS A 217 -19.17 -11.38 11.74
C HIS A 217 -20.20 -11.76 12.81
N SER A 218 -19.78 -12.04 14.05
CA SER A 218 -20.68 -12.37 15.16
C SER A 218 -21.13 -11.11 15.89
N THR A 219 -22.39 -11.07 16.30
CA THR A 219 -23.00 -9.95 17.06
C THR A 219 -22.43 -9.75 18.47
N ARG A 220 -21.58 -10.67 18.96
CA ARG A 220 -20.84 -10.55 20.24
C ARG A 220 -19.33 -10.38 20.01
N PHE A 221 -18.93 -9.29 19.38
CA PHE A 221 -17.51 -8.98 19.19
C PHE A 221 -16.92 -8.36 20.46
N SER A 222 -16.19 -9.15 21.26
CA SER A 222 -15.27 -8.64 22.27
C SER A 222 -13.83 -8.92 21.84
N PHE A 223 -13.09 -7.83 21.62
CA PHE A 223 -11.81 -7.82 20.92
C PHE A 223 -10.65 -8.48 21.69
N PHE A 224 -10.72 -8.51 23.01
CA PHE A 224 -9.64 -8.94 23.91
C PHE A 224 -9.23 -10.42 23.83
N LEU A 225 -9.93 -11.29 23.09
CA LEU A 225 -9.65 -12.73 23.08
C LEU A 225 -9.07 -13.26 21.76
N LEU A 226 -8.59 -12.39 20.86
CA LEU A 226 -8.27 -12.79 19.49
C LEU A 226 -6.84 -13.30 19.28
N LEU A 227 -5.85 -12.83 20.04
CA LEU A 227 -4.44 -13.00 19.65
C LEU A 227 -3.45 -13.23 20.82
N ASP A 228 -3.94 -13.72 21.97
CA ASP A 228 -3.12 -13.98 23.17
C ASP A 228 -2.56 -15.41 23.25
N ARG A 229 -2.64 -16.20 22.18
CA ARG A 229 -1.78 -17.40 22.08
C ARG A 229 -0.41 -16.95 21.57
N PRO A 230 0.68 -17.10 22.37
CA PRO A 230 2.01 -16.74 21.92
C PRO A 230 2.36 -17.54 20.67
N PHE A 231 2.76 -16.85 19.60
CA PHE A 231 3.43 -17.45 18.47
C PHE A 231 4.82 -17.90 18.94
N GLY A 232 4.91 -19.10 19.51
CA GLY A 232 6.17 -19.74 19.81
C GLY A 232 6.96 -19.92 18.52
N TYR A 233 8.01 -19.12 18.36
CA TYR A 233 9.15 -19.44 17.50
C TYR A 233 9.98 -20.46 18.26
N ALA A 234 10.06 -21.70 17.77
CA ALA A 234 11.08 -22.62 18.24
C ALA A 234 12.39 -22.21 17.56
N THR A 235 13.18 -21.37 18.23
CA THR A 235 14.61 -21.22 17.89
C THR A 235 15.27 -22.56 18.20
N LYS A 236 15.64 -23.31 17.15
CA LYS A 236 16.62 -24.38 17.28
C LYS A 236 17.97 -23.73 17.58
N SER A 237 18.35 -23.70 18.85
CA SER A 237 19.74 -23.58 19.26
C SER A 237 20.48 -24.83 18.80
N ASN A 238 21.35 -24.70 17.81
CA ASN A 238 22.36 -25.71 17.53
C ASN A 238 23.60 -25.43 18.40
N ILE A 239 24.14 -26.54 18.88
CA ILE A 239 25.29 -26.76 19.75
C ILE A 239 26.54 -26.02 19.28
#